data_AF-A0A6I5ZSR9-F1
#
_entry.id   AF-A0A6I5ZSR9-F1
#
_cell.length_a   1.000
_cell.length_b   1.000
_cell.length_c   1.000
_cell.angle_alpha   90.00
_cell.angle_beta   90.00
_cell.angle_gamma   90.00
#
_symmetry.space_group_name_H-M   'P 1'
#
loop_
_entity.id
_entity.type
_entity.pdbx_description
1 polymer ?
#
loop_
_entity_poly.entity_id
_entity_poly.type
_entity_poly.pdbx_seq_one_letter_code
_entity_poly.pdbx_strand_id
1 'polypeptide(L)'
;MPEPCKDERLLLYARPKAVRQKWEEALLERFKARAPERMVDAKKVRSDQGSYILCFSYYDFHALLDIEPRGGTYIYSSSEAFDEEMLIDHRRVRNWIDFFSFQLYGTLGRDREKSGFHASGHIHGPGLEELVETIRPGLLVPVHTENRAFFRRFEGRCPVVFPQKGQSVAVG
;
A
#
# COMPACT_ATOMS: atom_id res chain seq x y z
N MET A 1 10.20 12.62 9.13
CA MET A 1 8.79 12.56 8.68
C MET A 1 8.33 13.95 8.31
N PRO A 2 7.60 14.14 7.19
CA PRO A 2 7.04 15.45 6.84
C PRO A 2 5.97 15.89 7.87
N GLU A 3 5.86 17.20 8.11
CA GLU A 3 4.77 17.79 8.91
C GLU A 3 3.67 18.28 7.95
N PRO A 4 2.50 17.60 7.87
CA PRO A 4 1.51 17.85 6.82
C PRO A 4 0.94 19.27 6.77
N CYS A 5 0.90 19.98 7.90
CA CYS A 5 0.42 21.36 7.94
C CYS A 5 1.48 22.39 7.51
N LYS A 6 2.73 21.98 7.25
CA LYS A 6 3.84 22.88 6.85
C LYS A 6 4.44 22.54 5.48
N ASP A 7 4.36 21.29 5.03
CA ASP A 7 4.95 20.88 3.74
C ASP A 7 4.07 21.31 2.56
N GLU A 8 4.48 22.34 1.81
CA GLU A 8 3.79 22.92 0.62
C GLU A 8 3.33 21.92 -0.44
N ARG A 9 3.90 20.72 -0.47
CA ARG A 9 3.55 19.67 -1.43
C ARG A 9 2.43 18.75 -0.94
N LEU A 10 2.01 18.89 0.32
CA LEU A 10 0.98 18.07 0.93
C LEU A 10 -0.30 18.87 1.17
N LEU A 11 -1.41 18.29 0.74
CA LEU A 11 -2.76 18.82 0.89
C LEU A 11 -3.63 17.77 1.57
N LEU A 12 -4.57 18.22 2.40
CA LEU A 12 -5.58 17.36 3.01
C LEU A 12 -6.83 17.35 2.13
N TYR A 13 -7.16 16.19 1.58
CA TYR A 13 -8.44 15.99 0.90
C TYR A 13 -9.59 15.87 1.92
N ALA A 14 -10.45 16.89 1.97
CA ALA A 14 -11.60 16.97 2.86
C ALA A 14 -12.77 16.14 2.31
N ARG A 15 -12.70 14.83 2.50
CA ARG A 15 -13.73 13.89 2.05
C ARG A 15 -15.11 14.21 2.65
N PRO A 16 -16.18 14.28 1.82
CA PRO A 16 -17.55 14.32 2.31
C PRO A 16 -17.88 13.05 3.08
N LYS A 17 -18.38 13.20 4.30
CA LYS A 17 -18.84 12.10 5.16
C LYS A 17 -20.04 12.57 5.97
N ALA A 18 -21.06 11.72 6.03
CA ALA A 18 -22.25 11.96 6.87
C ALA A 18 -21.90 11.86 8.37
N VAL A 19 -21.09 10.86 8.74
CA VAL A 19 -20.59 10.67 10.10
C VAL A 19 -19.07 10.60 10.07
N ARG A 20 -18.44 11.36 10.97
CA ARG A 20 -16.99 11.37 11.15
C ARG A 20 -16.64 10.83 12.52
N GLN A 21 -15.49 10.17 12.61
CA GLN A 21 -14.91 9.81 13.90
C GLN A 21 -14.30 11.06 14.55
N LYS A 22 -14.24 11.10 15.88
CA LYS A 22 -13.71 12.27 16.64
C LYS A 22 -12.31 12.69 16.20
N TRP A 23 -11.46 11.74 15.83
CA TRP A 23 -10.10 12.03 15.36
C TRP A 23 -10.09 12.71 13.98
N GLU A 24 -11.06 12.39 13.11
CA GLU A 24 -11.19 13.04 11.79
C GLU A 24 -11.62 14.49 11.95
N GLU A 25 -12.57 14.75 12.85
CA GLU A 25 -13.01 16.11 13.19
C GLU A 25 -11.84 16.93 13.75
N ALA A 26 -11.12 16.38 14.73
CA ALA A 26 -9.95 17.04 15.31
C ALA A 26 -8.86 17.32 14.25
N LEU A 27 -8.66 16.40 13.29
CA LEU A 27 -7.72 16.60 12.19
C LEU A 27 -8.16 17.76 11.28
N LEU A 28 -9.44 17.79 10.89
CA LEU A 28 -9.99 18.85 10.05
C LEU A 28 -9.92 20.21 10.76
N GLU A 29 -10.32 20.31 12.03
CA GLU A 29 -10.22 21.54 12.80
C GLU A 29 -8.77 22.03 12.94
N ARG A 30 -7.83 21.11 13.13
CA ARG A 30 -6.40 21.46 13.15
C ARG A 30 -5.92 22.05 11.82
N PHE A 31 -6.34 21.48 10.70
CA PHE A 31 -6.00 22.03 9.38
C PHE A 31 -6.68 23.38 9.13
N LYS A 32 -7.97 23.53 9.47
CA LYS A 32 -8.68 24.81 9.36
C LYS A 32 -8.00 25.91 10.16
N ALA A 33 -7.53 25.61 11.37
CA ALA A 33 -6.89 26.58 12.24
C ALA A 33 -5.46 26.94 11.83
N ARG A 34 -4.69 25.98 11.29
CA ARG A 34 -3.24 26.16 11.06
C ARG A 34 -2.86 26.37 9.61
N ALA A 35 -3.61 25.81 8.67
CA ALA A 35 -3.30 25.83 7.24
C ALA A 35 -4.55 25.56 6.38
N PRO A 36 -5.58 26.43 6.45
CA PRO A 36 -6.84 26.24 5.71
C PRO A 36 -6.65 26.20 4.19
N GLU A 37 -5.64 26.88 3.67
CA GLU A 37 -5.24 26.87 2.26
C GLU A 37 -4.82 25.48 1.77
N ARG A 38 -4.37 24.61 2.68
CA ARG A 38 -3.94 23.24 2.39
C ARG A 38 -5.08 22.22 2.36
N MET A 39 -6.31 22.67 2.55
CA MET A 39 -7.48 21.81 2.46
C MET A 39 -8.09 21.88 1.06
N VAL A 40 -8.25 20.72 0.44
CA VAL A 40 -8.85 20.57 -0.88
C VAL A 40 -10.07 19.67 -0.81
N ASP A 41 -11.11 20.00 -1.58
CA ASP A 41 -12.30 19.16 -1.73
C ASP A 41 -12.46 18.73 -3.18
N ALA A 42 -13.49 17.93 -3.47
CA ALA A 42 -13.76 17.47 -4.83
C ALA A 42 -13.92 18.62 -5.83
N LYS A 43 -14.51 19.74 -5.41
CA LYS A 43 -14.75 20.90 -6.30
C LYS A 43 -13.44 21.57 -6.70
N LYS A 44 -12.53 21.80 -5.76
CA LYS A 44 -11.19 22.36 -6.04
C LYS A 44 -10.37 21.43 -6.95
N VAL A 45 -10.40 20.12 -6.68
CA VAL A 45 -9.72 19.14 -7.54
C VAL A 45 -10.34 19.15 -8.94
N ARG A 46 -11.67 19.16 -9.05
CA ARG A 46 -12.37 19.20 -10.33
C ARG A 46 -12.03 20.43 -11.17
N SER A 47 -11.91 21.60 -10.54
CA SER A 47 -11.62 22.85 -11.26
C SER A 47 -10.20 22.88 -11.86
N ASP A 48 -9.26 22.12 -11.29
CA ASP A 48 -7.85 22.16 -11.69
C ASP A 48 -7.17 20.78 -11.58
N GLN A 49 -7.73 19.79 -12.27
CA GLN A 49 -7.36 18.37 -12.10
C GLN A 49 -5.88 18.06 -12.36
N GLY A 50 -5.22 18.84 -13.23
CA GLY A 50 -3.81 18.64 -13.60
C GLY A 50 -2.80 19.05 -12.51
N SER A 51 -3.24 19.78 -11.49
CA SER A 51 -2.38 20.29 -10.41
C SER A 51 -2.26 19.33 -9.22
N TYR A 52 -2.91 18.16 -9.26
CA TYR A 52 -2.99 17.24 -8.13
C TYR A 52 -2.51 15.83 -8.47
N ILE A 53 -1.81 15.23 -7.51
CA ILE A 53 -1.66 13.77 -7.43
C ILE A 53 -2.56 13.30 -6.29
N LEU A 54 -3.57 12.49 -6.62
CA LEU A 54 -4.51 11.95 -5.65
C LEU A 54 -3.99 10.62 -5.11
N CYS A 55 -3.53 10.61 -3.86
CA CYS A 55 -3.10 9.39 -3.14
C CYS A 55 -4.32 8.62 -2.62
N PHE A 56 -5.15 8.12 -3.53
CA PHE A 56 -6.40 7.43 -3.23
C PHE A 56 -6.19 5.91 -3.18
N SER A 57 -6.91 5.27 -2.27
CA SER A 57 -7.01 3.81 -2.23
C SER A 57 -8.18 3.32 -3.09
N TYR A 58 -8.30 2.00 -3.23
CA TYR A 58 -9.48 1.35 -3.82
C TYR A 58 -10.80 1.84 -3.19
N TYR A 59 -10.80 2.14 -1.88
CA TYR A 59 -11.98 2.59 -1.15
C TYR A 59 -12.31 4.09 -1.32
N ASP A 60 -11.55 4.79 -2.15
CA ASP A 60 -11.73 6.20 -2.44
C ASP A 60 -12.31 6.46 -3.83
N PHE A 61 -12.54 5.43 -4.65
CA PHE A 61 -13.06 5.59 -6.02
C PHE A 61 -14.42 6.28 -6.11
N HIS A 62 -15.28 6.16 -5.10
CA HIS A 62 -16.55 6.90 -5.10
C HIS A 62 -16.33 8.43 -5.09
N ALA A 63 -15.18 8.92 -4.60
CA ALA A 63 -14.86 10.34 -4.65
C ALA A 63 -14.64 10.84 -6.08
N LEU A 64 -14.29 9.96 -7.02
CA LEU A 64 -14.13 10.31 -8.43
C LEU A 64 -15.47 10.72 -9.07
N LEU A 65 -16.61 10.28 -8.52
CA LEU A 65 -17.93 10.72 -8.98
C LEU A 65 -18.17 12.21 -8.73
N ASP A 66 -17.66 12.74 -7.63
CA ASP A 66 -17.75 14.18 -7.32
C ASP A 66 -16.67 14.99 -8.06
N ILE A 67 -15.50 14.38 -8.28
CA ILE A 67 -14.35 15.02 -8.96
C ILE A 67 -14.59 15.10 -10.48
N GLU A 68 -15.29 14.12 -11.06
CA GLU A 68 -15.54 13.98 -12.50
C GLU A 68 -14.25 14.15 -13.33
N PRO A 69 -13.25 13.26 -13.15
CA PRO A 69 -11.99 13.34 -13.85
C PRO A 69 -12.18 13.21 -15.36
N ARG A 70 -11.45 14.03 -16.13
CA ARG A 70 -11.48 14.04 -17.60
C ARG A 70 -10.29 13.27 -18.16
N GLY A 71 -10.17 12.01 -17.76
CA GLY A 71 -8.98 11.19 -18.00
C GLY A 71 -7.85 11.48 -17.02
N GLY A 72 -6.63 11.09 -17.39
CA GLY A 72 -5.41 11.24 -16.58
C GLY A 72 -4.62 9.94 -16.48
N THR A 73 -3.73 9.85 -15.50
CA THR A 73 -2.92 8.66 -15.27
C THR A 73 -3.30 7.99 -13.95
N TYR A 74 -3.61 6.70 -14.00
CA TYR A 74 -3.79 5.86 -12.82
C TYR A 74 -2.54 5.01 -12.61
N ILE A 75 -1.81 5.26 -11.52
CA ILE A 75 -0.62 4.49 -11.16
C ILE A 75 -1.04 3.36 -10.21
N TYR A 76 -0.97 2.12 -10.67
CA TYR A 76 -1.17 0.95 -9.83
C TYR A 76 0.19 0.51 -9.26
N SER A 77 0.41 0.85 -7.98
CA SER A 77 1.65 0.59 -7.23
C SER A 77 1.40 -0.44 -6.14
N SER A 78 0.99 -1.65 -6.55
CA SER A 78 0.67 -2.75 -5.64
C SER A 78 0.97 -4.10 -6.32
N SER A 79 0.81 -5.20 -5.59
CA SER A 79 1.15 -6.55 -6.07
C SER A 79 0.19 -7.06 -7.15
N GLU A 80 0.62 -8.12 -7.82
CA GLU A 80 -0.26 -8.98 -8.61
C GLU A 80 -1.37 -9.61 -7.77
N ALA A 81 -2.38 -10.13 -8.46
CA ALA A 81 -3.45 -10.90 -7.84
C ALA A 81 -3.00 -12.34 -7.57
N PHE A 82 -2.99 -12.72 -6.30
CA PHE A 82 -2.59 -14.06 -5.87
C PHE A 82 -3.77 -15.05 -5.88
N ASP A 83 -4.98 -14.57 -5.64
CA ASP A 83 -6.20 -15.37 -5.56
C ASP A 83 -7.35 -14.82 -6.44
N GLU A 84 -8.50 -15.47 -6.38
CA GLU A 84 -9.68 -15.10 -7.17
C GLU A 84 -10.37 -13.82 -6.67
N GLU A 85 -10.32 -13.56 -5.36
CA GLU A 85 -10.90 -12.35 -4.77
C GLU A 85 -10.13 -11.11 -5.24
N MET A 86 -8.80 -11.17 -5.19
CA MET A 86 -7.93 -10.11 -5.71
C MET A 86 -8.14 -9.88 -7.22
N LEU A 87 -8.42 -10.93 -7.99
CA LEU A 87 -8.75 -10.76 -9.41
C LEU A 87 -10.09 -10.06 -9.63
N ILE A 88 -11.08 -10.32 -8.79
CA ILE A 88 -12.35 -9.59 -8.81
C ILE A 88 -12.10 -8.12 -8.50
N ASP A 89 -11.27 -7.81 -7.50
CA ASP A 89 -10.93 -6.43 -7.16
C ASP A 89 -10.14 -5.73 -8.27
N HIS A 90 -9.18 -6.39 -8.91
CA HIS A 90 -8.48 -5.86 -10.07
C HIS A 90 -9.42 -5.58 -11.25
N ARG A 91 -10.43 -6.44 -11.47
CA ARG A 91 -11.46 -6.17 -12.48
C ARG A 91 -12.27 -4.92 -12.14
N ARG A 92 -12.61 -4.71 -10.86
CA ARG A 92 -13.29 -3.48 -10.41
C ARG A 92 -12.42 -2.24 -10.62
N VAL A 93 -11.12 -2.32 -10.29
CA VAL A 93 -10.15 -1.25 -10.57
C VAL A 93 -10.10 -0.94 -12.06
N ARG A 94 -9.99 -1.95 -12.92
CA ARG A 94 -9.99 -1.76 -14.38
C ARG A 94 -11.27 -1.09 -14.87
N ASN A 95 -12.44 -1.51 -14.38
CA ASN A 95 -13.70 -0.88 -14.78
C ASN A 95 -13.73 0.62 -14.44
N TRP A 96 -13.21 1.03 -13.27
CA TRP A 96 -13.11 2.45 -12.91
C TRP A 96 -12.11 3.22 -13.79
N ILE A 97 -10.97 2.60 -14.10
CA ILE A 97 -9.96 3.16 -15.02
C ILE A 97 -10.59 3.41 -16.38
N ASP A 98 -11.29 2.42 -16.93
CA ASP A 98 -11.92 2.51 -18.25
C ASP A 98 -13.07 3.52 -18.24
N PHE A 99 -13.92 3.51 -17.20
CA PHE A 99 -15.04 4.44 -17.06
C PHE A 99 -14.61 5.91 -17.08
N PHE A 100 -13.51 6.24 -16.40
CA PHE A 100 -12.97 7.60 -16.37
C PHE A 100 -11.87 7.85 -17.42
N SER A 101 -11.61 6.90 -18.31
CA SER A 101 -10.60 7.01 -19.38
C SER A 101 -9.20 7.32 -18.85
N PHE A 102 -8.81 6.70 -17.74
CA PHE A 102 -7.44 6.80 -17.22
C PHE A 102 -6.47 5.92 -18.03
N GLN A 103 -5.26 6.42 -18.24
CA GLN A 103 -4.14 5.61 -18.68
C GLN A 103 -3.56 4.84 -17.48
N LEU A 104 -3.62 3.51 -17.53
CA LEU A 104 -3.02 2.66 -16.51
C LEU A 104 -1.50 2.60 -16.66
N TYR A 105 -0.79 3.00 -15.61
CA TYR A 105 0.63 2.72 -15.41
C TYR A 105 0.76 1.71 -14.26
N GLY A 106 1.15 0.48 -14.57
CA GLY A 106 1.13 -0.62 -13.62
C GLY A 106 0.67 -1.92 -14.28
N THR A 107 0.71 -3.02 -13.52
CA THR A 107 0.21 -4.33 -13.97
C THR A 107 -0.98 -4.75 -13.11
N LEU A 108 -2.14 -4.97 -13.75
CA LEU A 108 -3.30 -5.61 -13.12
C LEU A 108 -3.43 -7.04 -13.66
N GLY A 109 -3.58 -8.00 -12.76
CA GLY A 109 -3.89 -9.39 -13.10
C GLY A 109 -2.99 -10.35 -12.35
N ARG A 110 -2.84 -11.56 -12.87
CA ARG A 110 -1.92 -12.58 -12.31
C ARG A 110 -0.48 -12.42 -12.79
N ASP A 111 -0.26 -11.63 -13.83
CA ASP A 111 1.09 -11.38 -14.32
C ASP A 111 1.87 -10.67 -13.23
N ARG A 112 3.03 -11.22 -12.90
CA ARG A 112 3.97 -10.61 -11.97
C ARG A 112 4.19 -9.16 -12.38
N GLU A 113 4.21 -8.27 -11.40
CA GLU A 113 4.42 -6.84 -11.64
C GLU A 113 5.74 -6.62 -12.39
N LYS A 114 5.66 -5.90 -13.52
CA LYS A 114 6.82 -5.59 -14.39
C LYS A 114 7.18 -4.11 -14.41
N SER A 115 6.32 -3.27 -13.86
CA SER A 115 6.45 -1.80 -13.89
C SER A 115 7.44 -1.25 -12.86
N GLY A 116 7.87 -2.05 -11.88
CA GLY A 116 8.77 -1.59 -10.81
C GLY A 116 8.07 -0.69 -9.79
N PHE A 117 6.75 -0.61 -9.81
CA PHE A 117 5.94 0.16 -8.88
C PHE A 117 5.45 -0.68 -7.70
N HIS A 118 5.74 -1.98 -7.67
CA HIS A 118 5.55 -2.80 -6.48
C HIS A 118 6.81 -2.79 -5.60
N ALA A 119 6.70 -2.21 -4.42
CA ALA A 119 7.69 -2.40 -3.35
C ALA A 119 7.14 -3.42 -2.34
N SER A 120 7.82 -4.57 -2.20
CA SER A 120 7.44 -5.57 -1.20
C SER A 120 7.70 -5.04 0.21
N GLY A 121 6.77 -5.27 1.12
CA GLY A 121 6.97 -5.02 2.56
C GLY A 121 7.88 -6.04 3.25
N HIS A 122 8.32 -7.09 2.54
CA HIS A 122 9.18 -8.13 3.07
C HIS A 122 10.62 -7.99 2.58
N ILE A 123 11.56 -8.39 3.44
CA ILE A 123 12.97 -8.49 3.08
C ILE A 123 13.16 -9.53 1.96
N HIS A 124 13.92 -9.14 0.94
CA HIS A 124 14.26 -10.00 -0.18
C HIS A 124 15.25 -11.12 0.22
N GLY A 125 15.36 -12.17 -0.59
CA GLY A 125 16.17 -13.36 -0.29
C GLY A 125 17.62 -13.07 0.14
N PRO A 126 18.42 -12.33 -0.64
CA PRO A 126 19.77 -11.91 -0.24
C PRO A 126 19.81 -11.14 1.10
N GLY A 127 18.84 -10.24 1.33
CA GLY A 127 18.73 -9.55 2.62
C GLY A 127 18.46 -10.51 3.80
N LEU A 128 17.68 -11.59 3.59
CA LEU A 128 17.48 -12.63 4.60
C LEU A 128 18.78 -13.39 4.89
N GLU A 129 19.60 -13.64 3.87
CA GLU A 129 20.90 -14.30 4.05
C GLU A 129 21.84 -13.42 4.87
N GLU A 130 21.96 -12.14 4.52
CA GLU A 130 22.74 -11.15 5.26
C GLU A 130 22.26 -11.03 6.71
N LEU A 131 20.94 -11.00 6.92
CA LEU A 131 20.34 -10.94 8.27
C LEU A 131 20.78 -12.14 9.13
N VAL A 132 20.69 -13.36 8.59
CA VAL A 132 21.10 -14.58 9.30
C VAL A 132 22.61 -14.60 9.55
N GLU A 133 23.42 -14.17 8.58
CA GLU A 133 24.88 -14.10 8.70
C GLU A 133 25.35 -13.08 9.74
N THR A 134 24.63 -11.96 9.84
CA THR A 134 24.93 -10.87 10.76
C THR A 134 24.51 -11.23 12.18
N ILE A 135 23.30 -11.75 12.37
CA ILE A 135 22.77 -12.09 13.69
C ILE A 135 23.42 -13.35 14.26
N ARG A 136 23.75 -14.33 13.41
CA ARG A 136 24.23 -15.66 13.80
C ARG A 136 23.37 -16.31 14.89
N PRO A 137 22.09 -16.56 14.59
CA PRO A 137 21.16 -17.05 15.61
C PRO A 137 21.58 -18.44 16.12
N GLY A 138 21.43 -18.69 17.42
CA GLY A 138 21.61 -20.03 17.99
C GLY A 138 20.52 -21.02 17.56
N LEU A 139 19.38 -20.51 17.10
CA LEU A 139 18.25 -21.27 16.54
C LEU A 139 17.48 -20.38 15.56
N LEU A 140 17.25 -20.84 14.34
CA LEU A 140 16.44 -20.16 13.34
C LEU A 140 15.06 -20.82 13.23
N VAL A 141 14.00 -20.03 13.44
CA VAL A 141 12.61 -20.48 13.31
C VAL A 141 11.91 -19.64 12.22
N PRO A 142 11.86 -20.13 10.97
CA PRO A 142 11.19 -19.42 9.89
C PRO A 142 9.68 -19.40 10.11
N VAL A 143 9.09 -18.20 10.15
CA VAL A 143 7.65 -17.98 10.25
C VAL A 143 7.16 -17.12 9.08
N HIS A 144 5.85 -17.11 8.82
CA HIS A 144 5.22 -16.31 7.77
C HIS A 144 5.80 -16.56 6.36
N THR A 145 6.07 -17.84 6.04
CA THR A 145 6.58 -18.28 4.75
C THR A 145 6.03 -19.66 4.39
N GLU A 146 5.78 -19.89 3.09
CA GLU A 146 5.46 -21.22 2.55
C GLU A 146 6.72 -21.94 2.04
N ASN A 147 7.81 -21.20 1.79
CA ASN A 147 9.03 -21.73 1.20
C ASN A 147 10.01 -22.23 2.27
N ARG A 148 9.70 -23.37 2.90
CA ARG A 148 10.61 -24.01 3.86
C ARG A 148 11.97 -24.36 3.26
N ALA A 149 11.99 -24.74 1.97
CA ALA A 149 13.21 -25.15 1.27
C ALA A 149 14.26 -24.03 1.20
N PHE A 150 13.84 -22.77 1.06
CA PHE A 150 14.76 -21.63 1.12
C PHE A 150 15.58 -21.64 2.40
N PHE A 151 14.94 -21.81 3.56
CA PHE A 151 15.59 -21.70 4.87
C PHE A 151 16.47 -22.89 5.24
N ARG A 152 16.31 -24.05 4.57
CA ARG A 152 17.20 -25.20 4.78
C ARG A 152 18.66 -24.90 4.44
N ARG A 153 18.93 -23.88 3.60
CA ARG A 153 20.30 -23.44 3.29
C ARG A 153 21.09 -22.99 4.53
N PHE A 154 20.41 -22.65 5.62
CA PHE A 154 21.02 -22.19 6.86
C PHE A 154 21.33 -23.32 7.86
N GLU A 155 20.93 -24.57 7.59
CA GLU A 155 21.14 -25.72 8.48
C GLU A 155 22.64 -26.00 8.77
N GLY A 156 23.53 -25.63 7.85
CA GLY A 156 24.98 -25.70 8.06
C GLY A 156 25.57 -24.57 8.91
N ARG A 157 24.76 -23.56 9.27
CA ARG A 157 25.19 -22.37 10.02
C ARG A 157 24.55 -22.28 11.39
N CYS A 158 23.31 -22.73 11.52
CA CYS A 158 22.56 -22.78 12.76
C CYS A 158 21.46 -23.86 12.68
N PRO A 159 20.99 -24.41 13.81
CA PRO A 159 19.80 -25.25 13.83
C PRO A 159 18.61 -24.51 13.23
N VAL A 160 17.90 -25.14 12.30
CA VAL A 160 16.67 -24.61 11.69
C VAL A 160 15.49 -25.49 12.08
N VAL A 161 14.43 -24.89 12.66
CA VAL A 161 13.24 -25.61 13.10
C VAL A 161 12.00 -25.02 12.45
N PHE A 162 11.11 -25.90 11.98
CA PHE A 162 9.87 -25.52 11.32
C PHE A 162 8.65 -26.02 12.11
N PRO A 163 8.28 -25.34 13.22
CA PRO A 163 7.21 -25.80 14.09
C PRO A 163 5.85 -25.80 13.39
N GLN A 164 4.95 -26.63 13.89
CA GLN A 164 3.52 -26.56 13.55
C GLN A 164 2.79 -25.56 14.45
N LYS A 165 1.62 -25.09 14.01
CA LYS A 165 0.78 -24.20 14.82
C LYS A 165 0.45 -24.85 16.16
N GLY A 166 0.77 -24.17 17.25
CA GLY A 166 0.53 -24.66 18.61
C GLY A 166 1.62 -25.60 19.16
N GLN A 167 2.66 -25.91 18.39
CA GLN A 167 3.78 -26.71 18.84
C GLN A 167 4.78 -25.84 19.64
N SER A 168 5.16 -26.30 20.83
CA SER A 168 6.23 -25.68 21.62
C SER A 168 7.61 -26.03 21.04
N VAL A 169 8.51 -25.05 21.05
CA VAL A 169 9.93 -25.22 20.71
C VAL A 169 10.74 -24.95 21.96
N ALA A 170 11.54 -25.93 22.39
CA ALA A 170 12.50 -25.72 23.47
C ALA A 170 13.67 -24.90 22.93
N VAL A 171 13.96 -23.78 23.58
CA VAL A 171 15.13 -22.95 23.31
C VAL A 171 16.11 -23.22 24.46
N GLY A 172 17.31 -23.68 24.13
CA GLY A 172 18.35 -24.02 25.10
C GLY A 172 18.92 -22.81 25.82
#